data_AF-A0A7S4BC95-F1
#
_entry.id   AF-A0A7S4BC95-F1
#
_cell.length_a   1.000
_cell.length_b   1.000
_cell.length_c   1.000
_cell.angle_alpha   90.00
_cell.angle_beta   90.00
_cell.angle_gamma   90.00
#
_symmetry.space_group_name_H-M   'P 1'
#
loop_
_entity.id
_entity.type
_entity.pdbx_description
1 polymer ?
#
loop_
_entity_poly.entity_id
_entity_poly.type
_entity_poly.pdbx_seq_one_letter_code
_entity_poly.pdbx_strand_id
1 'polypeptide(L)'
;PPACTMVSARSDPGLAVAIDWSARKREVLAELNNNWPHHEGNQVYLDIVVGGRSEQTMRLVFALFMHEVPLAAANFYALCTQRYEGLGECGHPLTYRRSKLVRIVRGQFLQGGDITHNTGGGGDSIYGGAGFEDEEFGLRLRHNASGLLSMANHGADTNRSQFLITTGPAPSLDGKHVVFGRIVSGAFHLQALDALPVDSRDVPATSVVVTECGAIPGWHRPPLPMPDAVQREMSLPALDEQAASARSAVAGAVQEALQKRKARSADDEPAREATKKSKSMLEFSIAGFDEDDESGDESGDESGDGDKG
;
A
#
# COMPACT_ATOMS: atom_id res chain seq x y z
N PRO A 1 15.17 11.51 -5.29
CA PRO A 1 14.40 11.73 -4.03
C PRO A 1 15.34 12.20 -2.93
N PRO A 2 15.10 13.33 -2.23
CA PRO A 2 16.13 13.85 -1.34
C PRO A 2 16.31 12.85 -0.20
N ALA A 3 17.50 12.23 -0.18
CA ALA A 3 18.00 11.46 0.95
C ALA A 3 17.93 12.33 2.21
N CYS A 4 17.74 11.73 3.39
CA CYS A 4 17.93 12.40 4.67
C CYS A 4 19.24 13.20 4.59
N THR A 5 19.13 14.51 4.40
CA THR A 5 20.28 15.40 4.32
C THR A 5 20.89 15.34 5.71
N MET A 6 22.10 14.78 5.82
CA MET A 6 22.84 14.74 7.08
C MET A 6 22.82 16.15 7.68
N VAL A 7 22.06 16.32 8.76
CA VAL A 7 22.11 17.55 9.54
C VAL A 7 23.50 17.56 10.15
N SER A 8 24.39 18.36 9.55
CA SER A 8 25.68 18.71 10.11
C SER A 8 25.43 19.36 11.46
N ALA A 9 25.46 18.56 12.53
CA ALA A 9 25.34 19.00 13.90
C ALA A 9 26.47 19.99 14.21
N ARG A 10 26.14 21.28 14.23
CA ARG A 10 26.94 22.29 14.92
C ARG A 10 26.38 22.44 16.33
N SER A 11 26.76 21.56 17.26
CA SER A 11 26.75 21.84 18.70
C SER A 11 27.51 20.74 19.46
N ASP A 12 28.56 21.15 20.19
CA ASP A 12 29.34 20.46 21.24
C ASP A 12 30.04 19.10 20.96
N PRO A 13 31.39 19.02 21.12
CA PRO A 13 32.18 17.80 20.96
C PRO A 13 32.17 16.94 22.24
N GLY A 14 30.98 16.63 22.74
CA GLY A 14 30.77 15.84 23.95
C GLY A 14 29.84 14.65 23.67
N LEU A 15 30.42 13.53 23.28
CA LEU A 15 29.80 12.19 23.35
C LEU A 15 28.59 11.90 22.43
N ALA A 16 28.64 12.30 21.15
CA ALA A 16 27.84 11.60 20.13
C ALA A 16 28.51 10.23 19.87
N VAL A 17 28.11 9.21 20.62
CA VAL A 17 28.51 7.82 20.30
C VAL A 17 27.96 7.53 18.91
N ALA A 18 28.85 7.39 17.92
CA ALA A 18 28.44 6.97 16.58
C ALA A 18 27.79 5.58 16.70
N ILE A 19 26.48 5.51 16.51
CA ILE A 19 25.74 4.25 16.54
C ILE A 19 26.15 3.45 15.30
N ASP A 20 26.78 2.29 15.49
CA ASP A 20 27.00 1.34 14.40
C ASP A 20 25.67 0.66 14.06
N TRP A 21 24.95 1.22 13.09
CA TRP A 21 23.68 0.71 12.60
C TRP A 21 23.77 -0.72 12.06
N SER A 22 24.92 -1.11 11.51
CA SER A 22 25.13 -2.48 11.02
C SER A 22 25.27 -3.47 12.17
N ALA A 23 25.95 -3.09 13.26
CA ALA A 23 25.98 -3.87 14.49
C ALA A 23 24.60 -3.93 15.15
N ARG A 24 23.87 -2.81 15.22
CA ARG A 24 22.53 -2.75 15.80
C ARG A 24 21.56 -3.65 15.04
N LYS A 25 21.53 -3.57 13.71
CA LYS A 25 20.71 -4.45 12.88
C LYS A 25 21.00 -5.93 13.17
N ARG A 26 22.29 -6.32 13.26
CA ARG A 26 22.67 -7.70 13.61
C ARG A 26 22.20 -8.11 15.01
N GLU A 27 22.30 -7.21 15.98
CA GLU A 27 21.82 -7.45 17.35
C GLU A 27 20.30 -7.70 17.36
N VAL A 28 19.51 -6.80 16.76
CA VAL A 28 18.05 -6.97 16.70
C VAL A 28 17.67 -8.26 15.96
N LEU A 29 18.32 -8.55 14.84
CA LEU A 29 18.07 -9.80 14.10
C LEU A 29 18.44 -11.04 14.91
N ALA A 30 19.52 -10.98 15.70
CA ALA A 30 19.90 -12.07 16.60
C ALA A 30 18.89 -12.23 17.74
N GLU A 31 18.36 -11.14 18.29
CA GLU A 31 17.29 -11.18 19.29
C GLU A 31 15.99 -11.76 18.72
N LEU A 32 15.63 -11.39 17.48
CA LEU A 32 14.48 -11.97 16.77
C LEU A 32 14.62 -13.48 16.58
N ASN A 33 15.81 -13.94 16.23
CA ASN A 33 16.10 -15.37 16.06
C ASN A 33 16.16 -16.14 17.39
N ASN A 34 16.43 -15.44 18.50
CA ASN A 34 16.52 -16.02 19.85
C ASN A 34 15.21 -15.90 20.65
N ASN A 35 14.05 -15.98 19.98
CA ASN A 35 12.73 -16.06 20.63
C ASN A 35 12.24 -14.73 21.24
N TRP A 36 12.44 -13.62 20.52
CA TRP A 36 11.87 -12.29 20.79
C TRP A 36 10.40 -12.35 21.25
N PRO A 37 10.05 -11.56 22.28
CA PRO A 37 9.55 -12.08 23.54
C PRO A 37 8.16 -12.67 23.38
N HIS A 38 8.10 -14.00 23.46
CA HIS A 38 6.85 -14.68 23.81
C HIS A 38 6.30 -14.23 25.18
N HIS A 39 7.15 -13.62 26.01
CA HIS A 39 6.89 -13.27 27.41
C HIS A 39 6.37 -11.84 27.67
N GLU A 40 6.57 -10.88 26.75
CA GLU A 40 6.19 -9.47 26.97
C GLU A 40 4.80 -9.10 26.39
N GLY A 41 4.17 -10.02 25.66
CA GLY A 41 2.87 -9.81 25.05
C GLY A 41 2.97 -9.16 23.66
N ASN A 42 2.17 -9.64 22.72
CA ASN A 42 2.24 -9.22 21.32
C ASN A 42 1.34 -8.00 21.04
N GLN A 43 0.96 -7.26 22.09
CA GLN A 43 0.00 -6.18 22.01
C GLN A 43 0.64 -4.84 22.31
N VAL A 44 0.34 -3.87 21.46
CA VAL A 44 0.79 -2.49 21.57
C VAL A 44 -0.40 -1.56 21.54
N TYR A 45 -0.28 -0.41 22.18
CA TYR A 45 -1.30 0.62 22.18
C TYR A 45 -0.77 1.93 21.61
N LEU A 46 -1.67 2.67 20.97
CA LEU A 46 -1.49 4.05 20.55
C LEU A 46 -2.62 4.88 21.14
N ASP A 47 -2.27 5.86 21.95
CA ASP A 47 -3.19 6.87 22.45
C ASP A 47 -3.15 8.08 21.52
N ILE A 48 -4.30 8.40 20.94
CA ILE A 48 -4.44 9.41 19.90
C ILE A 48 -5.32 10.54 20.41
N VAL A 49 -4.90 11.78 20.16
CA VAL A 49 -5.66 12.99 20.47
C VAL A 49 -5.94 13.76 19.18
N VAL A 50 -7.20 14.21 19.04
CA VAL A 50 -7.67 15.03 17.93
C VAL A 50 -7.75 16.49 18.38
N GLY A 51 -7.11 17.39 17.63
CA GLY A 51 -7.22 18.84 17.83
C GLY A 51 -6.54 19.36 19.11
N GLY A 52 -5.61 18.59 19.69
CA GLY A 52 -4.89 18.97 20.91
C GLY A 52 -5.75 18.95 22.18
N ARG A 53 -6.99 18.44 22.10
CA ARG A 53 -7.88 18.32 23.26
C ARG A 53 -7.58 17.02 24.00
N SER A 54 -6.71 17.09 25.00
CA SER A 54 -6.28 15.93 25.80
C SER A 54 -7.44 15.13 26.43
N GLU A 55 -8.59 15.76 26.65
CA GLU A 55 -9.81 15.13 27.15
C GLU A 55 -10.43 14.11 26.17
N GLN A 56 -10.08 14.15 24.88
CA GLN A 56 -10.57 13.23 23.84
C GLN A 56 -9.51 12.20 23.44
N THR A 57 -8.78 11.67 24.42
CA THR A 57 -7.77 10.63 24.16
C THR A 57 -8.46 9.33 23.75
N MET A 58 -8.17 8.88 22.54
CA MET A 58 -8.65 7.64 21.95
C MET A 58 -7.56 6.58 22.00
N ARG A 59 -7.81 5.47 22.69
CA ARG A 59 -6.87 4.34 22.72
C ARG A 59 -7.18 3.35 21.61
N LEU A 60 -6.18 3.04 20.79
CA LEU A 60 -6.17 1.93 19.84
C LEU A 60 -5.21 0.86 20.36
N VAL A 61 -5.65 -0.41 20.36
CA VAL A 61 -4.81 -1.54 20.77
C VAL A 61 -4.68 -2.50 19.60
N PHE A 62 -3.45 -2.87 19.26
CA PHE A 62 -3.13 -3.75 18.15
C PHE A 62 -2.44 -5.01 18.64
N ALA A 63 -2.72 -6.14 18.00
CA ALA A 63 -1.94 -7.36 18.09
C ALA A 63 -1.04 -7.47 16.86
N LEU A 64 0.24 -7.76 17.09
CA LEU A 64 1.27 -7.86 16.07
C LEU A 64 1.55 -9.34 15.71
N PHE A 65 1.82 -9.59 14.44
CA PHE A 65 2.13 -10.92 13.88
C PHE A 65 3.64 -11.21 13.98
N MET A 66 4.14 -11.26 15.22
CA MET A 66 5.57 -11.39 15.53
C MET A 66 6.23 -12.65 14.96
N HIS A 67 5.48 -13.74 14.72
CA HIS A 67 6.05 -14.99 14.18
C HIS A 67 6.11 -14.99 12.67
N GLU A 68 5.12 -14.37 12.05
CA GLU A 68 4.93 -14.44 10.61
C GLU A 68 5.64 -13.29 9.89
N VAL A 69 5.78 -12.13 10.54
CA VAL A 69 6.48 -10.93 10.04
C VAL A 69 7.33 -10.28 11.15
N PRO A 70 8.37 -10.99 11.65
CA PRO A 70 9.21 -10.54 12.74
C PRO A 70 9.86 -9.16 12.49
N LEU A 71 10.28 -8.84 11.27
CA LEU A 71 10.98 -7.57 11.01
C LEU A 71 10.06 -6.37 11.16
N ALA A 72 8.90 -6.40 10.50
CA ALA A 72 7.92 -5.33 10.58
C ALA A 72 7.33 -5.20 11.99
N ALA A 73 6.98 -6.33 12.61
CA ALA A 73 6.39 -6.36 13.95
C ALA A 73 7.37 -5.84 15.02
N ALA A 74 8.64 -6.24 14.97
CA ALA A 74 9.65 -5.78 15.92
C ALA A 74 9.99 -4.30 15.76
N ASN A 75 10.04 -3.81 14.52
CA ASN A 75 10.23 -2.39 14.25
C ASN A 75 9.09 -1.56 14.85
N PHE A 76 7.85 -1.92 14.58
CA PHE A 76 6.69 -1.21 15.14
C PHE A 76 6.66 -1.29 16.67
N TYR A 77 6.91 -2.47 17.23
CA TYR A 77 6.96 -2.67 18.68
C TYR A 77 8.01 -1.78 19.35
N ALA A 78 9.24 -1.78 18.84
CA ALA A 78 10.33 -0.99 19.40
C ALA A 78 10.07 0.53 19.31
N LEU A 79 9.45 1.00 18.22
CA LEU A 79 9.02 2.39 18.05
C LEU A 79 7.86 2.77 19.00
N CYS A 80 6.97 1.83 19.33
CA CYS A 80 5.94 2.02 20.35
C CYS A 80 6.53 2.08 21.76
N THR A 81 7.41 1.14 22.12
CA THR A 81 7.94 1.00 23.49
C THR A 81 9.15 1.87 23.78
N GLN A 82 9.71 2.53 22.76
CA GLN A 82 10.97 3.28 22.88
C GLN A 82 12.09 2.38 23.40
N ARG A 83 12.14 1.13 22.89
CA ARG A 83 13.06 0.10 23.38
C ARG A 83 14.53 0.53 23.26
N TYR A 84 14.81 1.34 22.24
CA TYR A 84 16.15 1.80 21.93
C TYR A 84 16.26 3.29 22.25
N GLU A 85 17.15 3.60 23.18
CA GLU A 85 17.50 4.97 23.53
C GLU A 85 18.36 5.60 22.42
N GLY A 86 18.21 6.91 22.22
CA GLY A 86 19.01 7.69 21.27
C GLY A 86 18.22 8.18 20.06
N LEU A 87 18.98 8.71 19.09
CA LEU A 87 18.46 9.23 17.83
C LEU A 87 18.60 8.17 16.74
N GLY A 88 17.61 8.12 15.85
CA GLY A 88 17.68 7.45 14.57
C GLY A 88 18.81 8.01 13.69
N GLU A 89 19.06 7.36 12.57
CA GLU A 89 20.05 7.81 11.59
C GLU A 89 19.71 9.19 11.05
N CYS A 90 18.42 9.51 10.92
CA CYS A 90 17.97 10.85 10.54
C CYS A 90 18.01 11.87 11.69
N GLY A 91 18.57 11.55 12.87
CA GLY A 91 18.77 12.48 13.98
C GLY A 91 17.51 12.76 14.81
N HIS A 92 16.45 11.96 14.66
CA HIS A 92 15.20 12.08 15.41
C HIS A 92 15.01 10.90 16.37
N PRO A 93 14.35 11.07 17.53
CA PRO A 93 14.08 9.96 18.44
C PRO A 93 13.26 8.85 17.77
N LEU A 94 13.64 7.60 18.01
CA LEU A 94 12.95 6.41 17.49
C LEU A 94 11.67 6.12 18.30
N THR A 95 10.64 6.96 18.13
CA THR A 95 9.37 6.85 18.85
C THR A 95 8.18 7.30 18.04
N TYR A 96 7.04 6.63 18.20
CA TYR A 96 5.76 7.13 17.69
C TYR A 96 5.14 8.22 18.56
N ARG A 97 5.67 8.46 19.76
CA ARG A 97 5.19 9.53 20.63
C ARG A 97 5.35 10.88 19.93
N ARG A 98 4.27 11.66 19.89
CA ARG A 98 4.14 12.94 19.16
C ARG A 98 4.13 12.83 17.63
N SER A 99 4.09 11.62 17.09
CA SER A 99 3.88 11.44 15.64
C SER A 99 2.44 11.77 15.25
N LYS A 100 2.23 12.24 14.02
CA LYS A 100 0.91 12.63 13.50
C LYS A 100 0.37 11.62 12.50
N LEU A 101 -0.95 11.57 12.37
CA LEU A 101 -1.58 11.00 11.18
C LEU A 101 -1.50 12.05 10.07
N VAL A 102 -0.79 11.69 9.00
CA VAL A 102 -0.48 12.60 7.89
C VAL A 102 -1.52 12.52 6.78
N ARG A 103 -2.23 11.39 6.68
CA ARG A 103 -3.22 11.14 5.63
C ARG A 103 -4.37 10.27 6.15
N ILE A 104 -5.59 10.60 5.76
CA ILE A 104 -6.83 9.88 6.07
C ILE A 104 -7.62 9.71 4.77
N VAL A 105 -7.55 8.51 4.18
CA VAL A 105 -8.33 8.17 2.99
C VAL A 105 -9.59 7.45 3.43
N ARG A 106 -10.71 8.18 3.38
CA ARG A 106 -11.99 7.71 3.93
C ARG A 106 -12.40 6.34 3.39
N GLY A 107 -12.78 5.44 4.28
CA GLY A 107 -13.20 4.08 3.97
C GLY A 107 -12.10 3.15 3.44
N GLN A 108 -10.85 3.61 3.40
CA GLN A 108 -9.70 2.82 2.98
C GLN A 108 -8.69 2.67 4.11
N PHE A 109 -7.98 3.74 4.47
CA PHE A 109 -6.92 3.68 5.48
C PHE A 109 -6.53 5.03 6.07
N LEU A 110 -5.91 4.98 7.25
CA LEU A 110 -5.20 6.08 7.90
C LEU A 110 -3.70 5.85 7.77
N GLN A 111 -2.92 6.88 7.47
CA GLN A 111 -1.46 6.83 7.40
C GLN A 111 -0.84 7.69 8.51
N GLY A 112 0.13 7.13 9.21
CA GLY A 112 0.87 7.81 10.27
C GLY A 112 2.28 7.27 10.44
N GLY A 113 2.96 7.71 11.49
CA GLY A 113 4.27 7.16 11.86
C GLY A 113 5.45 7.78 11.12
N ASP A 114 5.31 8.97 10.54
CA ASP A 114 6.47 9.78 10.15
C ASP A 114 7.07 10.43 11.41
N ILE A 115 8.04 9.74 12.00
CA ILE A 115 8.70 10.13 13.25
C ILE A 115 9.72 11.26 13.09
N THR A 116 10.07 11.64 11.86
CA THR A 116 11.08 12.68 11.60
C THR A 116 10.43 14.02 11.37
N HIS A 117 9.61 14.15 10.32
CA HIS A 117 9.08 15.45 9.89
C HIS A 117 7.57 15.60 10.11
N ASN A 118 6.84 14.52 10.38
CA ASN A 118 5.38 14.52 10.46
C ASN A 118 4.70 15.08 9.19
N THR A 119 5.30 14.86 8.02
CA THR A 119 4.79 15.32 6.72
C THR A 119 4.39 14.16 5.81
N GLY A 120 4.81 12.93 6.11
CA GLY A 120 4.59 11.72 5.33
C GLY A 120 5.71 11.40 4.34
N GLY A 121 6.73 12.25 4.23
CA GLY A 121 7.91 11.99 3.39
C GLY A 121 9.11 11.43 4.16
N GLY A 122 9.03 11.38 5.49
CA GLY A 122 10.12 11.01 6.37
C GLY A 122 9.99 9.60 6.96
N GLY A 123 10.46 9.47 8.18
CA GLY A 123 10.50 8.21 8.92
C GLY A 123 11.86 7.51 8.85
N ASP A 124 12.10 6.72 9.89
CA ASP A 124 13.34 5.98 10.11
C ASP A 124 13.01 4.60 10.65
N SER A 125 13.93 3.63 10.59
CA SER A 125 13.70 2.30 11.14
C SER A 125 14.64 2.02 12.30
N ILE A 126 14.29 1.07 13.16
CA ILE A 126 15.20 0.61 14.23
C ILE A 126 16.46 -0.08 13.69
N TYR A 127 16.45 -0.46 12.42
CA TYR A 127 17.55 -1.13 11.74
C TYR A 127 18.51 -0.15 11.06
N GLY A 128 18.17 1.14 11.02
CA GLY A 128 18.84 2.16 10.23
C GLY A 128 18.73 1.91 8.71
N GLY A 129 19.51 2.66 7.94
CA GLY A 129 19.66 2.55 6.50
C GLY A 129 18.49 3.10 5.69
N ALA A 130 18.43 2.70 4.42
CA ALA A 130 17.40 3.16 3.48
C ALA A 130 15.99 2.60 3.77
N GLY A 131 15.90 1.54 4.59
CA GLY A 131 14.70 0.79 4.92
C GLY A 131 15.01 -0.69 5.15
N PHE A 132 13.97 -1.50 5.39
CA PHE A 132 14.05 -2.96 5.49
C PHE A 132 13.11 -3.65 4.48
N GLU A 133 13.40 -4.93 4.23
CA GLU A 133 12.76 -5.77 3.21
C GLU A 133 11.30 -6.07 3.49
N ASP A 134 10.53 -6.36 2.44
CA ASP A 134 9.15 -6.80 2.54
C ASP A 134 9.07 -8.29 2.87
N GLU A 135 8.37 -8.64 3.95
CA GLU A 135 8.20 -10.04 4.35
C GLU A 135 7.07 -10.72 3.55
N GLU A 136 7.38 -11.80 2.84
CA GLU A 136 6.46 -12.46 1.88
C GLU A 136 5.11 -12.82 2.50
N PHE A 137 5.11 -13.31 3.75
CA PHE A 137 3.88 -13.66 4.45
C PHE A 137 2.93 -12.46 4.56
N GLY A 138 3.44 -11.30 4.95
CA GLY A 138 2.63 -10.09 5.09
C GLY A 138 2.14 -9.53 3.77
N LEU A 139 2.92 -9.69 2.68
CA LEU A 139 2.48 -9.30 1.31
C LEU A 139 1.34 -10.19 0.78
N ARG A 140 1.27 -11.45 1.22
CA ARG A 140 0.21 -12.39 0.82
C ARG A 140 -1.12 -12.14 1.52
N LEU A 141 -1.12 -11.42 2.64
CA LEU A 141 -2.34 -11.04 3.33
C LEU A 141 -3.07 -9.93 2.55
N ARG A 142 -4.39 -10.07 2.44
CA ARG A 142 -5.24 -9.09 1.76
C ARG A 142 -5.75 -8.03 2.73
N HIS A 143 -5.83 -6.80 2.27
CA HIS A 143 -6.42 -5.67 2.99
C HIS A 143 -7.95 -5.67 2.81
N ASN A 144 -8.61 -6.77 3.19
CA ASN A 144 -10.04 -7.00 2.98
C ASN A 144 -10.92 -6.61 4.18
N ALA A 145 -10.31 -6.19 5.29
CA ALA A 145 -11.01 -5.88 6.54
C ALA A 145 -10.53 -4.56 7.14
N SER A 146 -11.41 -3.94 7.93
CA SER A 146 -11.07 -2.79 8.76
C SER A 146 -10.20 -3.22 9.94
N GLY A 147 -9.26 -2.37 10.33
CA GLY A 147 -8.40 -2.57 11.49
C GLY A 147 -7.15 -3.40 11.25
N LEU A 148 -6.82 -3.74 10.00
CA LEU A 148 -5.50 -4.31 9.66
C LEU A 148 -4.42 -3.22 9.70
N LEU A 149 -3.26 -3.60 10.21
CA LEU A 149 -2.07 -2.76 10.33
C LEU A 149 -1.04 -3.19 9.27
N SER A 150 -0.54 -2.25 8.48
CA SER A 150 0.32 -2.52 7.32
C SER A 150 1.44 -1.48 7.18
N MET A 151 2.60 -1.86 6.63
CA MET A 151 3.74 -0.97 6.48
C MET A 151 3.56 -0.03 5.28
N ALA A 152 3.75 1.28 5.49
CA ALA A 152 3.88 2.21 4.37
C ALA A 152 5.33 2.21 3.87
N ASN A 153 5.50 2.19 2.56
CA ASN A 153 6.79 2.18 1.88
C ASN A 153 6.79 3.14 0.68
N HIS A 154 7.97 3.38 0.11
CA HIS A 154 8.17 4.23 -1.06
C HIS A 154 8.56 3.39 -2.29
N GLY A 155 8.11 2.13 -2.32
CA GLY A 155 8.56 1.09 -3.24
C GLY A 155 8.90 -0.19 -2.50
N ALA A 156 9.13 -1.28 -3.25
CA ALA A 156 9.49 -2.57 -2.69
C ALA A 156 10.75 -2.47 -1.81
N ASP A 157 10.75 -3.17 -0.67
CA ASP A 157 11.87 -3.28 0.27
C ASP A 157 12.34 -1.94 0.88
N THR A 158 11.43 -0.96 1.02
CA THR A 158 11.73 0.37 1.59
C THR A 158 10.93 0.67 2.85
N ASN A 159 10.63 -0.35 3.66
CA ASN A 159 9.89 -0.17 4.90
C ASN A 159 10.69 0.63 5.93
N ARG A 160 10.02 1.55 6.64
CA ARG A 160 10.63 2.41 7.68
C ARG A 160 9.74 2.47 8.93
N SER A 161 9.39 3.65 9.43
CA SER A 161 8.45 3.82 10.56
C SER A 161 7.01 4.05 10.14
N GLN A 162 6.75 4.46 8.90
CA GLN A 162 5.39 4.81 8.51
C GLN A 162 4.49 3.58 8.42
N PHE A 163 3.25 3.72 8.90
CA PHE A 163 2.27 2.64 8.95
C PHE A 163 0.91 3.09 8.40
N LEU A 164 0.13 2.10 8.01
CA LEU A 164 -1.24 2.21 7.50
C LEU A 164 -2.17 1.43 8.43
N ILE A 165 -3.28 2.04 8.84
CA ILE A 165 -4.38 1.36 9.54
C ILE A 165 -5.58 1.37 8.60
N THR A 166 -6.00 0.21 8.13
CA THR A 166 -7.17 0.09 7.24
C THR A 166 -8.45 0.46 7.99
N THR A 167 -9.33 1.26 7.37
CA THR A 167 -10.66 1.60 7.91
C THR A 167 -11.76 0.85 7.17
N GLY A 168 -11.46 0.30 5.99
CA GLY A 168 -12.28 -0.60 5.20
C GLY A 168 -11.43 -1.40 4.20
N PRO A 169 -12.05 -2.13 3.25
CA PRO A 169 -11.32 -2.86 2.22
C PRO A 169 -10.47 -1.92 1.34
N ALA A 170 -9.18 -2.22 1.22
CA ALA A 170 -8.20 -1.42 0.50
C ALA A 170 -7.36 -2.29 -0.46
N PRO A 171 -7.96 -2.89 -1.51
CA PRO A 171 -7.27 -3.82 -2.42
C PRO A 171 -6.14 -3.16 -3.23
N SER A 172 -6.08 -1.82 -3.28
CA SER A 172 -4.97 -1.09 -3.89
C SER A 172 -3.62 -1.31 -3.19
N LEU A 173 -3.66 -1.74 -1.92
CA LEU A 173 -2.49 -2.00 -1.07
C LEU A 173 -1.98 -3.45 -1.16
N ASP A 174 -2.80 -4.36 -1.70
CA ASP A 174 -2.49 -5.79 -1.75
C ASP A 174 -1.23 -6.08 -2.58
N GLY A 175 -0.37 -6.95 -2.04
CA GLY A 175 0.90 -7.33 -2.67
C GLY A 175 1.95 -6.22 -2.72
N LYS A 176 1.70 -5.04 -2.11
CA LYS A 176 2.63 -3.90 -2.09
C LYS A 176 3.03 -3.48 -0.68
N HIS A 177 2.15 -3.70 0.31
CA HIS A 177 2.35 -3.29 1.69
C HIS A 177 2.24 -4.50 2.60
N VAL A 178 3.23 -4.67 3.49
CA VAL A 178 3.32 -5.81 4.41
C VAL A 178 2.31 -5.63 5.53
N VAL A 179 1.30 -6.51 5.61
CA VAL A 179 0.39 -6.57 6.76
C VAL A 179 1.10 -7.22 7.93
N PHE A 180 1.14 -6.55 9.09
CA PHE A 180 1.89 -7.01 10.25
C PHE A 180 1.14 -7.00 11.58
N GLY A 181 -0.13 -6.64 11.57
CA GLY A 181 -0.97 -6.74 12.75
C GLY A 181 -2.43 -6.45 12.49
N ARG A 182 -3.21 -6.46 13.57
CA ARG A 182 -4.63 -6.11 13.55
C ARG A 182 -5.06 -5.44 14.84
N ILE A 183 -6.11 -4.64 14.77
CA ILE A 183 -6.74 -4.03 15.94
C ILE A 183 -7.43 -5.11 16.79
N VAL A 184 -7.32 -4.96 18.10
CA VAL A 184 -7.97 -5.81 19.11
C VAL A 184 -8.97 -4.99 19.92
N SER A 185 -8.68 -3.72 20.18
CA SER A 185 -9.56 -2.79 20.88
C SER A 185 -9.45 -1.39 20.28
N GLY A 186 -10.54 -0.62 20.35
CA GLY A 186 -10.61 0.73 19.79
C GLY A 186 -11.11 0.80 18.34
N ALA A 187 -11.74 -0.24 17.79
CA ALA A 187 -12.29 -0.22 16.43
C ALA A 187 -13.32 0.91 16.20
N PHE A 188 -14.07 1.29 17.23
CA PHE A 188 -15.00 2.43 17.16
C PHE A 188 -14.28 3.78 17.05
N HIS A 189 -13.11 3.94 17.71
CA HIS A 189 -12.27 5.12 17.56
C HIS A 189 -11.74 5.22 16.13
N LEU A 190 -11.40 4.08 15.51
CA LEU A 190 -10.93 4.02 14.13
C LEU A 190 -11.97 4.56 13.15
N GLN A 191 -13.25 4.21 13.32
CA GLN A 191 -14.35 4.77 12.53
C GLN A 191 -14.54 6.26 12.77
N ALA A 192 -14.38 6.73 14.01
CA ALA A 192 -14.46 8.16 14.33
C ALA A 192 -13.33 8.96 13.67
N LEU A 193 -12.12 8.38 13.61
CA LEU A 193 -10.97 8.98 12.92
C LEU A 193 -11.18 9.02 11.40
N ASP A 194 -11.74 7.96 10.81
CA ASP A 194 -12.07 7.90 9.38
C ASP A 194 -13.09 8.96 8.97
N ALA A 195 -14.03 9.30 9.85
CA ALA A 195 -15.07 10.30 9.62
C ALA A 195 -14.58 11.76 9.73
N LEU A 196 -13.30 12.00 10.08
CA LEU A 196 -12.79 13.37 10.23
C LEU A 196 -12.83 14.18 8.92
N PRO A 197 -13.01 15.51 9.00
CA PRO A 197 -12.87 16.37 7.84
C PRO A 197 -11.43 16.35 7.31
N VAL A 198 -11.26 16.10 6.02
CA VAL A 198 -9.97 16.09 5.30
C VAL A 198 -9.98 17.12 4.18
N ASP A 199 -8.80 17.59 3.78
CA ASP A 199 -8.61 18.46 2.62
C ASP A 199 -8.59 17.66 1.30
N SER A 200 -8.32 18.33 0.18
CA SER A 200 -8.24 17.71 -1.15
C SER A 200 -7.06 16.75 -1.34
N ARG A 201 -6.11 16.71 -0.39
CA ARG A 201 -4.93 15.83 -0.38
C ARG A 201 -5.05 14.73 0.67
N ASP A 202 -6.27 14.49 1.18
CA ASP A 202 -6.56 13.55 2.26
C ASP A 202 -5.87 13.91 3.59
N VAL A 203 -5.42 15.15 3.78
CA VAL A 203 -4.80 15.61 5.03
C VAL A 203 -5.91 16.01 6.01
N PRO A 204 -5.91 15.50 7.26
CA PRO A 204 -6.94 15.86 8.22
C PRO A 204 -6.91 17.35 8.56
N ALA A 205 -8.07 18.02 8.48
CA ALA A 205 -8.21 19.44 8.78
C ALA A 205 -7.90 19.75 10.26
N THR A 206 -8.15 18.78 11.14
CA THR A 206 -7.77 18.85 12.54
C THR A 206 -6.59 17.93 12.81
N SER A 207 -5.53 18.46 13.44
CA SER A 207 -4.33 17.67 13.75
C SER A 207 -4.66 16.47 14.62
N VAL A 208 -4.29 15.27 14.16
CA VAL A 208 -4.42 14.02 14.91
C VAL A 208 -3.02 13.55 15.31
N VAL A 209 -2.78 13.43 16.62
CA VAL A 209 -1.43 13.21 17.18
C VAL A 209 -1.46 12.01 18.12
N VAL A 210 -0.45 11.15 18.02
CA VAL A 210 -0.18 10.10 19.00
C VAL A 210 0.45 10.74 20.23
N THR A 211 -0.26 10.78 21.35
CA THR A 211 0.24 11.37 22.60
C THR A 211 1.13 10.40 23.37
N GLU A 212 0.69 9.15 23.47
CA GLU A 212 1.39 8.09 24.20
C GLU A 212 1.31 6.78 23.41
N CYS A 213 2.32 5.96 23.54
CA CYS A 213 2.38 4.64 22.93
C CYS A 213 3.20 3.69 23.79
N GLY A 214 2.96 2.40 23.67
CA GLY A 214 3.70 1.39 24.44
C GLY A 214 3.21 -0.02 24.18
N ALA A 215 3.76 -0.96 24.94
CA ALA A 215 3.32 -2.36 24.96
C ALA A 215 2.38 -2.62 26.13
N ILE A 216 1.47 -3.58 25.96
CA ILE A 216 0.61 -4.08 27.04
C ILE A 216 1.21 -5.39 27.55
N PRO A 217 1.83 -5.39 28.75
CA PRO A 217 2.46 -6.59 29.30
C PRO A 217 1.42 -7.65 29.71
N GLY A 218 1.81 -8.93 29.58
CA GLY A 218 1.07 -10.06 30.15
C GLY A 218 -0.05 -10.65 29.28
N TRP A 219 -0.19 -10.24 28.03
CA TRP A 219 -1.13 -10.86 27.10
C TRP A 219 -0.44 -11.91 26.22
N HIS A 220 -0.39 -13.15 26.71
CA HIS A 220 -0.10 -14.31 25.87
C HIS A 220 -1.36 -14.65 25.08
N ARG A 221 -1.25 -14.74 23.75
CA ARG A 221 -2.33 -15.22 22.89
C ARG A 221 -2.76 -16.61 23.40
N PRO A 222 -4.01 -16.84 23.88
CA PRO A 222 -4.55 -18.19 23.78
C PRO A 222 -4.63 -18.49 22.28
N PRO A 223 -4.15 -19.64 21.78
CA PRO A 223 -4.06 -19.92 20.35
C PRO A 223 -5.46 -19.87 19.73
N LEU A 224 -5.86 -18.69 19.30
CA LEU A 224 -7.08 -18.50 18.54
C LEU A 224 -6.73 -18.92 17.12
N PRO A 225 -7.35 -19.98 16.59
CA PRO A 225 -7.28 -20.22 15.15
C PRO A 225 -7.75 -18.94 14.46
N MET A 226 -7.05 -18.56 13.39
CA MET A 226 -7.57 -17.56 12.46
C MET A 226 -9.03 -17.90 12.16
N PRO A 227 -9.96 -16.93 12.08
CA PRO A 227 -11.30 -17.23 11.61
C PRO A 227 -11.17 -17.98 10.29
N ASP A 228 -11.79 -19.15 10.19
CA ASP A 228 -11.77 -20.03 9.02
C ASP A 228 -11.94 -19.31 7.67
N ALA A 229 -12.57 -18.14 7.67
CA ALA A 229 -12.71 -17.26 6.51
C ALA A 229 -11.37 -16.88 5.87
N VAL A 230 -10.33 -16.59 6.67
CA VAL A 230 -9.00 -16.23 6.13
C VAL A 230 -8.26 -17.46 5.60
N GLN A 231 -8.42 -18.63 6.24
CA GLN A 231 -7.82 -19.88 5.75
C GLN A 231 -8.49 -20.42 4.49
N ARG A 232 -9.83 -20.30 4.38
CA ARG A 232 -10.59 -20.72 3.19
C ARG A 232 -10.33 -19.81 1.99
N GLU A 233 -10.08 -18.51 2.19
CA GLU A 233 -9.66 -17.62 1.10
C GLU A 233 -8.22 -17.87 0.65
N MET A 234 -7.34 -18.39 1.52
CA MET A 234 -5.95 -18.72 1.20
C MET A 234 -5.75 -20.11 0.58
N SER A 235 -6.80 -20.95 0.51
CA SER A 235 -6.74 -22.31 -0.03
C SER A 235 -7.67 -22.54 -1.23
N LEU A 236 -8.12 -21.47 -1.88
CA LEU A 236 -8.66 -21.60 -3.23
C LEU A 236 -7.48 -21.82 -4.19
N PRO A 237 -7.36 -22.99 -4.86
CA PRO A 237 -6.51 -23.08 -6.03
C PRO A 237 -7.01 -22.04 -7.04
N ALA A 238 -6.07 -21.44 -7.78
CA ALA A 238 -6.36 -20.49 -8.85
C ALA A 238 -7.61 -20.91 -9.62
N LEU A 239 -8.54 -19.97 -9.82
CA LEU A 239 -9.74 -20.13 -10.64
C LEU A 239 -9.38 -20.31 -12.13
N ASP A 240 -8.54 -21.28 -12.47
CA ASP A 240 -8.09 -21.58 -13.83
C ASP A 240 -8.48 -22.99 -14.28
N GLU A 241 -8.67 -23.97 -13.40
CA GLU A 241 -9.04 -25.33 -13.84
C GLU A 241 -10.53 -25.48 -14.21
N GLN A 242 -11.44 -24.90 -13.43
CA GLN A 242 -12.88 -24.94 -13.76
C GLN A 242 -13.24 -23.98 -14.89
N ALA A 243 -12.50 -22.87 -15.04
CA ALA A 243 -12.65 -21.96 -16.17
C ALA A 243 -12.10 -22.57 -17.47
N ALA A 244 -11.01 -23.34 -17.43
CA ALA A 244 -10.50 -24.08 -18.59
C ALA A 244 -11.46 -25.19 -19.03
N SER A 245 -12.03 -25.95 -18.09
CA SER A 245 -13.03 -26.97 -18.41
C SER A 245 -14.32 -26.37 -18.98
N ALA A 246 -14.77 -25.22 -18.46
CA ALA A 246 -15.93 -24.50 -18.99
C ALA A 246 -15.65 -23.89 -20.38
N ARG A 247 -14.45 -23.34 -20.60
CA ARG A 247 -14.02 -22.82 -21.92
C ARG A 247 -13.91 -23.93 -22.96
N SER A 248 -13.41 -25.11 -22.58
CA SER A 248 -13.33 -26.29 -23.46
C SER A 248 -14.72 -26.86 -23.79
N ALA A 249 -15.62 -26.93 -22.81
CA ALA A 249 -17.00 -27.37 -23.02
C ALA A 249 -17.80 -26.40 -23.92
N VAL A 250 -17.63 -25.09 -23.72
CA VAL A 250 -18.25 -24.07 -24.58
C VAL A 250 -17.65 -24.09 -25.99
N ALA A 251 -16.33 -24.26 -26.13
CA ALA A 251 -15.70 -24.42 -27.45
C ALA A 251 -16.18 -25.68 -28.18
N GLY A 252 -16.32 -26.81 -27.47
CA GLY A 252 -16.89 -28.04 -28.01
C GLY A 252 -18.34 -27.87 -28.48
N ALA A 253 -19.19 -27.24 -27.67
CA ALA A 253 -20.58 -26.96 -28.02
C ALA A 253 -20.72 -26.00 -29.21
N VAL A 254 -19.85 -24.99 -29.30
CA VAL A 254 -19.80 -24.06 -30.44
C VAL A 254 -19.36 -24.77 -31.72
N GLN A 255 -18.40 -25.68 -31.65
CA GLN A 255 -17.89 -26.43 -32.80
C GLN A 255 -18.89 -27.48 -33.29
N GLU A 256 -19.61 -28.13 -32.37
CA GLU A 256 -20.70 -29.06 -32.69
C GLU A 256 -21.92 -28.33 -33.29
N ALA A 257 -22.23 -27.12 -32.81
CA ALA A 257 -23.26 -26.26 -33.40
C ALA A 257 -22.87 -25.75 -34.79
N LEU A 258 -21.58 -25.46 -35.03
CA LEU A 258 -21.07 -25.06 -36.35
C LEU A 258 -21.08 -26.23 -37.34
N GLN A 259 -20.79 -27.45 -36.89
CA GLN A 259 -20.88 -28.66 -37.71
C GLN A 259 -22.34 -29.04 -38.00
N LYS A 260 -23.26 -28.91 -37.04
CA LYS A 260 -24.71 -29.08 -37.27
C LYS A 260 -25.29 -28.01 -38.21
N ARG A 261 -24.76 -26.78 -38.20
CA ARG A 261 -25.11 -25.74 -39.19
C ARG A 261 -24.55 -26.03 -40.58
N LYS A 262 -23.34 -26.60 -40.69
CA LYS A 262 -22.76 -27.03 -41.98
C LYS A 262 -23.41 -28.31 -42.53
N ALA A 263 -23.90 -29.20 -41.68
CA ALA A 263 -24.66 -30.38 -42.09
C ALA A 263 -26.10 -30.00 -42.52
N ARG A 264 -26.74 -29.03 -41.85
CA ARG A 264 -28.05 -28.49 -42.27
C ARG A 264 -28.01 -27.67 -43.57
N SER A 265 -26.83 -27.19 -44.00
CA SER A 265 -26.66 -26.53 -45.30
C SER A 265 -26.30 -27.49 -46.44
N ALA A 266 -26.27 -28.80 -46.19
CA ALA A 266 -25.97 -29.82 -47.20
C ALA A 266 -27.21 -30.57 -47.71
N ASP A 267 -28.37 -30.39 -47.10
CA ASP A 267 -29.63 -31.08 -47.45
C ASP A 267 -30.75 -30.14 -47.96
N ASP A 268 -30.43 -28.93 -48.42
CA ASP A 268 -31.39 -28.04 -49.10
C ASP A 268 -30.72 -27.23 -50.24
N GLU A 269 -30.60 -27.85 -51.41
CA GLU A 269 -30.78 -27.20 -52.71
C GLU A 269 -31.55 -28.21 -53.58
N PRO A 270 -32.53 -27.82 -54.42
CA PRO A 270 -32.46 -26.61 -55.23
C PRO A 270 -33.81 -25.88 -55.46
N ALA A 271 -33.86 -24.55 -55.33
CA ALA A 271 -34.85 -23.74 -56.05
C ALA A 271 -34.49 -22.25 -56.12
N ARG A 272 -34.08 -21.83 -57.32
CA ARG A 272 -34.43 -20.57 -57.99
C ARG A 272 -33.72 -19.28 -57.54
N GLU A 273 -32.62 -19.01 -58.23
CA GLU A 273 -32.59 -17.98 -59.28
C GLU A 273 -33.14 -16.60 -58.90
N ALA A 274 -32.31 -15.79 -58.23
CA ALA A 274 -32.28 -14.34 -58.45
C ALA A 274 -30.97 -13.78 -57.87
N THR A 275 -30.36 -12.83 -58.60
CA THR A 275 -29.23 -11.97 -58.20
C THR A 275 -27.81 -12.53 -58.31
N LYS A 276 -27.47 -13.09 -59.48
CA LYS A 276 -26.13 -12.95 -60.08
C LYS A 276 -26.13 -11.77 -61.07
N LYS A 277 -26.23 -10.57 -60.50
CA LYS A 277 -26.02 -9.24 -61.09
C LYS A 277 -25.90 -8.36 -59.84
N SER A 278 -24.78 -7.79 -59.44
CA SER A 278 -23.72 -7.21 -60.24
C SER A 278 -22.49 -7.17 -59.34
N LYS A 279 -21.45 -7.96 -59.64
CA LYS A 279 -20.13 -7.86 -58.98
C LYS A 279 -19.17 -7.05 -59.85
N SER A 280 -19.70 -6.00 -60.47
CA SER A 280 -18.98 -5.03 -61.30
C SER A 280 -19.81 -3.74 -61.41
N MET A 281 -19.96 -3.02 -60.31
CA MET A 281 -20.32 -1.61 -60.32
C MET A 281 -20.10 -1.03 -58.92
N LEU A 282 -19.38 0.10 -58.87
CA LEU A 282 -19.15 1.00 -57.72
C LEU A 282 -17.99 0.55 -56.79
N GLU A 283 -16.72 0.98 -56.84
CA GLU A 283 -16.02 2.10 -57.51
C GLU A 283 -16.88 3.30 -57.89
N PHE A 284 -17.39 4.00 -56.87
CA PHE A 284 -17.49 5.47 -56.81
C PHE A 284 -18.12 5.83 -55.47
N SER A 285 -17.76 7.01 -54.94
CA SER A 285 -18.27 7.67 -53.72
C SER A 285 -17.33 7.69 -52.51
N ILE A 286 -16.11 8.23 -52.70
CA ILE A 286 -15.59 9.30 -51.84
C ILE A 286 -14.90 10.33 -52.77
N ALA A 287 -15.68 11.28 -53.28
CA ALA A 287 -15.21 12.52 -53.89
C ALA A 287 -16.37 13.52 -53.90
N GLY A 288 -16.13 14.72 -53.34
CA GLY A 288 -17.02 15.87 -53.46
C GLY A 288 -17.45 16.48 -52.13
N PHE A 289 -16.61 17.34 -51.55
CA PHE A 289 -17.06 18.68 -51.17
C PHE A 289 -15.87 19.64 -51.23
N ASP A 290 -15.97 20.55 -52.20
CA ASP A 290 -15.05 21.63 -52.56
C ASP A 290 -15.16 22.83 -51.58
N GLU A 291 -14.07 23.62 -51.59
CA GLU A 291 -13.92 25.10 -51.55
C GLU A 291 -14.61 25.90 -50.41
N ASP A 292 -13.96 26.86 -49.73
CA ASP A 292 -13.39 28.11 -50.27
C ASP A 292 -12.22 28.68 -49.41
N ASP A 293 -11.21 29.23 -50.11
CA ASP A 293 -10.54 30.56 -50.00
C ASP A 293 -10.23 31.22 -48.63
N GLU A 294 -9.17 32.00 -48.39
CA GLU A 294 -8.21 32.70 -49.25
C GLU A 294 -7.00 33.21 -48.41
N SER A 295 -5.81 33.14 -49.01
CA SER A 295 -4.71 34.15 -49.08
C SER A 295 -4.00 34.78 -47.87
N GLY A 296 -2.65 34.78 -47.99
CA GLY A 296 -1.72 35.91 -47.76
C GLY A 296 -1.14 36.05 -46.34
N ASP A 297 0.13 36.33 -46.08
CA ASP A 297 1.34 36.54 -46.88
C ASP A 297 2.54 36.55 -45.90
N GLU A 298 3.76 36.33 -46.43
CA GLU A 298 5.10 36.87 -46.08
C GLU A 298 5.42 37.24 -44.60
N SER A 299 6.57 36.98 -43.99
CA SER A 299 8.00 36.91 -44.36
C SER A 299 8.75 36.53 -43.06
N GLY A 300 9.88 35.83 -43.09
CA GLY A 300 11.21 36.45 -43.03
C GLY A 300 11.65 36.76 -41.58
N ASP A 301 12.56 35.95 -41.01
CA ASP A 301 13.88 36.47 -40.56
C ASP A 301 14.74 35.39 -39.88
N GLU A 302 15.93 35.23 -40.45
CA GLU A 302 17.11 34.57 -39.89
C GLU A 302 17.82 35.49 -38.89
N SER A 303 18.34 34.93 -37.81
CA SER A 303 19.63 35.24 -37.15
C SER A 303 19.70 34.38 -35.88
N GLY A 304 20.73 33.58 -35.59
CA GLY A 304 22.13 33.77 -35.90
C GLY A 304 22.74 34.69 -34.86
N ASP A 305 23.07 34.17 -33.67
CA ASP A 305 24.19 34.70 -32.89
C ASP A 305 24.68 33.68 -31.86
N GLY A 306 25.98 33.46 -31.91
CA GLY A 306 26.73 32.82 -30.84
C GLY A 306 27.52 33.85 -30.04
N ASP A 307 28.19 33.31 -29.02
CA ASP A 307 29.42 33.80 -28.42
C ASP A 307 29.35 34.58 -27.09
N LYS A 308 30.28 34.13 -26.21
CA LYS A 308 30.91 34.76 -25.05
C LYS A 308 30.17 34.98 -23.73
N GLY A 309 30.72 34.31 -22.71
CA GLY A 309 30.60 34.57 -21.27
C GLY A 309 31.37 33.53 -20.49
#